data_AF-A0AAW7HJ15-F1
#
_entry.id   AF-A0AAW7HJ15-F1
#
_cell.length_a   1.000
_cell.length_b   1.000
_cell.length_c   1.000
_cell.angle_alpha   90.00
_cell.angle_beta   90.00
_cell.angle_gamma   90.00
#
_symmetry.space_group_name_H-M   'P 1'
#
loop_
_entity.id
_entity.type
_entity.pdbx_description
1 polymer ?
#
loop_
_entity_poly.entity_id
_entity_poly.type
_entity_poly.pdbx_seq_one_letter_code
_entity_poly.pdbx_strand_id
1 'polypeptide(L)' 'MTAQLQPSVSDLLAEQRKQTALLEQIATQNLALIEALADGDDVDPDAEPGTYLDGTPCR' A
#
# COMPACT_ATOMS: atom_id res chain seq x y z
N MET A 1 31.92 7.81 -31.27
CA MET A 1 32.12 7.11 -29.98
C MET A 1 31.01 7.54 -29.04
N THR A 2 29.98 6.72 -28.86
CA THR A 2 28.94 6.99 -27.85
C THR A 2 29.51 6.57 -26.50
N ALA A 3 30.00 7.52 -25.72
CA ALA A 3 30.33 7.26 -24.33
C ALA A 3 29.03 6.87 -23.62
N GLN A 4 28.83 5.58 -23.42
CA GLN A 4 27.77 5.06 -22.57
C GLN A 4 28.13 5.52 -21.16
N LEU A 5 27.48 6.58 -20.70
CA LEU A 5 27.50 7.04 -19.32
C LEU A 5 26.85 5.94 -18.48
N GLN A 6 27.62 4.92 -18.10
CA GLN A 6 27.18 3.98 -17.08
C GLN A 6 26.96 4.80 -15.81
N PRO A 7 25.75 4.78 -15.21
CA PRO A 7 25.48 5.50 -13.98
C PRO A 7 26.49 5.04 -12.93
N SER A 8 27.05 5.99 -12.19
CA SER A 8 28.02 5.63 -11.16
C SER A 8 27.31 4.83 -10.07
N VAL A 9 28.05 3.98 -9.36
CA VAL A 9 27.52 3.23 -8.21
C VAL A 9 26.90 4.18 -7.17
N SER A 10 27.44 5.40 -7.06
CA SER A 10 26.90 6.46 -6.21
C SER A 10 25.52 6.93 -6.66
N ASP A 11 25.31 7.12 -7.96
CA ASP A 11 24.02 7.55 -8.51
C ASP A 11 22.96 6.45 -8.34
N LEU A 12 23.34 5.19 -8.57
CA LEU A 12 22.48 4.05 -8.33
C LEU A 12 22.07 3.95 -6.86
N LEU A 13 23.02 4.14 -5.94
CA LEU A 13 22.75 4.11 -4.50
C LEU A 13 21.85 5.27 -4.05
N ALA A 14 21.99 6.45 -4.65
CA ALA A 14 21.12 7.59 -4.37
C ALA A 14 19.68 7.32 -4.81
N GLU A 15 19.48 6.77 -6.02
CA GLU A 15 18.15 6.40 -6.50
C GLU A 15 17.54 5.24 -5.71
N GLN A 16 18.34 4.25 -5.29
CA GLN A 16 17.84 3.19 -4.41
C GLN A 16 17.31 3.75 -3.08
N ARG A 17 18.04 4.67 -2.43
CA ARG A 17 17.57 5.31 -1.19
C ARG A 17 16.27 6.08 -1.41
N LYS A 18 16.16 6.80 -2.52
CA LYS A 18 14.94 7.53 -2.88
C LYS A 18 13.76 6.59 -3.10
N GLN A 19 13.97 5.47 -3.79
CA GLN A 19 12.94 4.44 -3.97
C GLN A 19 12.50 3.83 -2.64
N THR A 20 13.45 3.50 -1.75
CA THR A 20 13.13 2.99 -0.41
C THR A 20 12.31 3.99 0.40
N ALA A 21 12.70 5.27 0.41
CA ALA A 21 11.95 6.32 1.10
C ALA A 21 10.51 6.49 0.55
N LEU A 22 10.34 6.38 -0.77
CA LEU A 22 9.01 6.41 -1.38
C LEU A 22 8.16 5.19 -0.97
N LEU A 23 8.75 4.00 -0.89
CA LEU A 23 8.06 2.80 -0.43
C LEU A 23 7.61 2.92 1.04
N GLU A 24 8.46 3.47 1.91
CA GLU A 24 8.11 3.75 3.31
C GLU A 24 6.94 4.75 3.41
N GLN A 25 6.94 5.79 2.58
CA GLN A 25 5.87 6.77 2.51
C GLN A 25 4.55 6.14 2.02
N ILE A 26 4.61 5.25 1.03
CA ILE A 26 3.43 4.51 0.54
C ILE A 26 2.88 3.59 1.64
N ALA A 27 3.74 2.85 2.34
CA ALA A 27 3.31 1.98 3.43
C ALA A 27 2.60 2.77 4.54
N THR A 28 3.12 3.94 4.89
CA THR A 28 2.50 4.84 5.88
C THR A 28 1.12 5.32 5.43
N GLN A 29 0.98 5.72 4.16
CA GLN A 29 -0.32 6.14 3.61
C GLN A 29 -1.32 4.99 3.54
N ASN A 30 -0.88 3.79 3.16
CA ASN A 30 -1.74 2.61 3.11
C ASN A 30 -2.26 2.25 4.51
N LEU A 31 -1.43 2.37 5.55
CA LEU A 31 -1.87 2.15 6.92
C LEU A 31 -2.96 3.15 7.32
N ALA A 32 -2.74 4.45 7.09
CA ALA A 32 -3.74 5.47 7.39
C ALA A 32 -5.06 5.27 6.61
N LEU A 33 -4.97 4.78 5.36
CA LEU A 33 -6.15 4.45 4.57
C LEU A 33 -6.92 3.26 5.15
N ILE A 34 -6.22 2.21 5.59
CA ILE A 34 -6.84 1.04 6.23
C ILE A 34 -7.56 1.46 7.52
N GLU A 35 -6.90 2.29 8.34
CA GLU A 35 -7.50 2.84 9.57
C GLU A 35 -8.76 3.66 9.26
N ALA A 36 -8.70 4.56 8.28
CA ALA A 36 -9.85 5.37 7.88
C ALA A 36 -11.02 4.54 7.32
N LEU A 37 -10.74 3.42 6.64
CA LEU A 37 -11.77 2.49 6.16
C LEU A 37 -12.38 1.69 7.31
N ALA A 38 -11.58 1.26 8.27
CA ALA A 38 -12.04 0.52 9.44
C ALA A 38 -12.90 1.39 10.38
N ASP A 39 -12.53 2.66 10.56
CA ASP A 39 -13.29 3.61 11.38
C ASP A 39 -14.68 3.95 10.80
N GLY A 40 -14.89 3.73 9.50
CA GLY A 40 -16.15 4.00 8.81
C GLY A 40 -17.21 2.90 8.96
N ASP A 41 -16.82 1.71 9.40
CA ASP A 41 -17.68 0.56 9.59
C ASP A 41 -18.06 0.43 11.08
N ASP A 42 -19.03 1.24 11.51
CA ASP A 42 -19.73 1.13 12.80
C ASP A 42 -20.70 -0.09 12.77
N VAL A 43 -20.18 -1.22 12.27
CA VAL A 43 -20.91 -2.47 12.10
C VAL A 43 -20.93 -3.15 13.46
N ASP A 44 -22.14 -3.38 13.98
CA ASP A 44 -22.36 -4.18 15.17
C ASP A 44 -21.63 -5.54 15.01
N PRO A 45 -20.63 -5.85 15.87
CA PRO A 45 -19.87 -7.09 15.76
C PRO A 45 -20.73 -8.34 15.97
N ASP A 46 -21.92 -8.19 16.54
CA ASP A 46 -22.90 -9.26 16.76
C ASP A 46 -23.96 -9.34 15.63
N ALA A 47 -23.91 -8.46 14.62
CA ALA A 47 -24.82 -8.53 13.48
C ALA A 47 -24.57 -9.79 12.64
N GLU A 48 -25.65 -10.47 12.26
CA GLU A 48 -25.56 -11.62 11.35
C GLU A 48 -25.01 -11.19 9.97
N PRO A 49 -23.98 -11.87 9.43
CA PRO A 49 -23.44 -11.53 8.11
C PRO A 49 -24.50 -11.69 7.01
N GLY A 50 -24.76 -10.63 6.24
CA GLY A 50 -25.74 -10.67 5.14
C GLY A 50 -25.24 -11.33 3.85
N THR A 51 -23.93 -11.42 3.66
CA THR A 51 -23.29 -12.00 2.47
C THR A 51 -22.02 -12.75 2.83
N TYR A 52 -21.71 -13.81 2.07
CA TYR A 52 -20.41 -14.47 2.06
C TYR A 52 -19.31 -13.54 1.49
N LEU A 53 -18.04 -13.93 1.64
CA LEU A 53 -16.89 -13.16 1.15
C LEU A 53 -16.85 -12.98 -0.38
N ASP A 54 -17.54 -13.85 -1.13
CA ASP A 54 -17.70 -13.73 -2.58
C ASP A 54 -18.90 -12.84 -2.99
N GLY A 55 -19.59 -12.25 -2.01
CA GLY A 55 -20.76 -11.40 -2.19
C GLY A 55 -22.07 -12.17 -2.38
N THR A 56 -22.08 -13.50 -2.36
CA THR A 56 -23.33 -14.27 -2.41
C THR A 56 -24.14 -14.07 -1.10
N PRO A 57 -25.49 -13.97 -1.15
CA PRO A 57 -26.28 -13.75 0.06
C PRO A 57 -26.19 -14.92 1.05
N CYS A 58 -26.07 -14.60 2.34
CA CYS A 58 -26.34 -15.56 3.40
C CYS A 58 -27.86 -15.83 3.41
N ARG A 59 -28.27 -17.10 3.44
CA ARG A 59 -29.67 -17.52 3.50
C ARG A 59 -30.01 -18.10 4.85
#